data_AF-A0A949EIC8-F1
#
_entry.id   AF-A0A949EIC8-F1
#
_cell.length_a   1.000
_cell.length_b   1.000
_cell.length_c   1.000
_cell.angle_alpha   90.00
_cell.angle_beta   90.00
_cell.angle_gamma   90.00
#
_symmetry.space_group_name_H-M   'P 1'
#
loop_
_entity.id
_entity.type
_entity.pdbx_description
1 polymer ?
#
loop_
_entity_poly.entity_id
_entity_poly.type
_entity_poly.pdbx_seq_one_letter_code
_entity_poly.pdbx_strand_id
1 'polypeptide(L)'
;MKEPAGLLKNLVPGAGYLKATIKEGVVVLRPYAKDLEAIHIRIDYPDSSTWRKKKYYRILRQEACSRLDEWVFEHLVDQNEYAGYLEQCRPAKAQRKIEDIDEYIMDTHYRPQAIEILRRKKSFDPAYWTKKRICLEYRRRSSLYWKSGEEFHFDYRNPVQTLFIRNRDGNKQVIGVGGAGSSGQREMNTFFTAVFYVLSKKTRISHFLLRYNGFNRFEYVGRKYRTVLTAGFGSNFDLDRRLAEEIRKKGLYWK
;
A
#
# COMPACT_ATOMS: atom_id res chain seq x y z
N MET A 1 -31.15 -1.42 8.84
CA MET A 1 -29.66 -1.38 8.77
C MET A 1 -29.25 -1.34 7.30
N LYS A 2 -28.30 -0.49 6.89
CA LYS A 2 -27.77 -0.56 5.52
C LYS A 2 -26.80 -1.73 5.42
N GLU A 3 -26.95 -2.59 4.43
CA GLU A 3 -25.96 -3.63 4.16
C GLU A 3 -24.61 -3.00 3.77
N PRO A 4 -23.47 -3.55 4.24
CA PRO A 4 -22.14 -3.11 3.84
C PRO A 4 -21.97 -3.05 2.32
N ALA A 5 -22.58 -4.00 1.61
CA ALA A 5 -22.59 -4.06 0.15
C ALA A 5 -23.22 -2.81 -0.48
N GLY A 6 -24.25 -2.21 0.14
CA GLY A 6 -24.86 -0.98 -0.35
C GLY A 6 -23.97 0.26 -0.21
N LEU A 7 -23.10 0.30 0.80
CA LEU A 7 -22.19 1.44 1.03
C LEU A 7 -21.01 1.46 0.05
N LEU A 8 -20.63 0.29 -0.45
CA LEU A 8 -19.46 0.08 -1.30
C LEU A 8 -19.81 -0.16 -2.79
N LYS A 9 -21.10 -0.06 -3.16
CA LYS A 9 -21.56 -0.16 -4.56
C LYS A 9 -21.23 1.11 -5.35
N ASN A 10 -21.02 0.94 -6.65
CA ASN A 10 -20.82 2.04 -7.61
C ASN A 10 -19.64 2.98 -7.28
N LEU A 11 -18.57 2.45 -6.68
CA LEU A 11 -17.36 3.21 -6.46
C LEU A 11 -16.67 3.49 -7.79
N VAL A 12 -16.40 4.76 -8.08
CA VAL A 12 -15.64 5.19 -9.26
C VAL A 12 -14.40 5.96 -8.82
N PRO A 13 -13.24 5.76 -9.47
CA PRO A 13 -12.05 6.55 -9.18
C PRO A 13 -12.31 8.02 -9.53
N GLY A 14 -12.01 8.92 -8.60
CA GLY A 14 -12.00 10.36 -8.84
C GLY A 14 -10.61 10.85 -9.27
N ALA A 15 -10.56 12.04 -9.88
CA ALA A 15 -9.29 12.73 -10.04
C ALA A 15 -8.75 13.09 -8.64
N GLY A 16 -7.56 12.60 -8.31
CA GLY A 16 -6.93 12.87 -7.02
C GLY A 16 -6.66 14.37 -6.84
N TYR A 17 -7.07 14.92 -5.70
CA TYR A 17 -6.73 16.30 -5.32
C TYR A 17 -5.33 16.32 -4.69
N LEU A 18 -4.29 16.49 -5.51
CA LEU A 18 -2.92 16.27 -5.04
C LEU A 18 -2.09 17.53 -4.75
N LYS A 19 -2.65 18.75 -4.84
CA LYS A 19 -1.85 19.99 -4.69
C LYS A 19 -2.63 21.19 -4.13
N ALA A 20 -3.54 20.96 -3.18
CA ALA A 20 -4.33 22.03 -2.58
C ALA A 20 -3.97 22.22 -1.11
N THR A 21 -3.88 23.46 -0.65
CA THR A 21 -3.93 23.81 0.78
C THR A 21 -5.28 23.41 1.38
N ILE A 22 -5.39 23.30 2.71
CA ILE A 22 -6.69 23.02 3.37
C ILE A 22 -7.75 24.05 2.95
N LYS A 23 -7.38 25.33 2.83
CA LYS A 23 -8.29 26.41 2.43
C LYS A 23 -8.83 26.17 1.01
N GLU A 24 -7.97 25.82 0.07
CA GLU A 24 -8.35 25.50 -1.32
C GLU A 24 -9.23 24.25 -1.37
N GLY A 25 -8.86 23.19 -0.65
CA GLY A 25 -9.68 21.98 -0.54
C GLY A 25 -11.08 22.27 -0.02
N VAL A 26 -11.20 23.11 1.01
CA VAL A 26 -12.49 23.56 1.54
C VAL A 26 -13.27 24.36 0.51
N VAL A 27 -12.63 25.30 -0.21
CA VAL A 27 -13.30 26.10 -1.25
C VAL A 27 -13.86 25.19 -2.35
N VAL A 28 -13.05 24.25 -2.83
CA VAL A 28 -13.42 23.38 -3.94
C VAL A 28 -14.52 22.38 -3.56
N LEU A 29 -14.47 21.83 -2.34
CA LEU A 29 -15.44 20.81 -1.90
C LEU A 29 -16.69 21.39 -1.24
N ARG A 30 -16.71 22.67 -0.86
CA ARG A 30 -17.86 23.33 -0.21
C ARG A 30 -19.17 23.20 -0.99
N PRO A 31 -19.24 23.36 -2.33
CA PRO A 31 -20.48 23.19 -3.08
C PRO A 31 -21.08 21.79 -2.95
N TYR A 32 -20.24 20.79 -2.66
CA TYR A 32 -20.62 19.38 -2.59
C TYR A 32 -20.74 18.88 -1.15
N ALA A 33 -20.66 19.74 -0.13
CA ALA A 33 -20.54 19.32 1.26
C ALA A 33 -21.67 18.40 1.76
N LYS A 34 -22.88 18.50 1.17
CA LYS A 34 -24.03 17.61 1.49
C LYS A 34 -23.89 16.20 0.92
N ASP A 35 -23.06 16.06 -0.11
CA ASP A 35 -22.83 14.81 -0.85
C ASP A 35 -21.57 14.09 -0.34
N LEU A 36 -20.83 14.69 0.58
CA LEU A 36 -19.59 14.13 1.10
C LEU A 36 -19.86 13.08 2.17
N GLU A 37 -19.11 11.99 2.09
CA GLU A 37 -19.07 10.93 3.10
C GLU A 37 -17.66 10.32 3.14
N ALA A 38 -17.31 9.74 4.29
CA ALA A 38 -16.08 8.99 4.46
C ALA A 38 -16.41 7.57 4.87
N ILE A 39 -15.70 6.59 4.32
CA ILE A 39 -15.80 5.18 4.71
C ILE A 39 -14.46 4.77 5.29
N HIS A 40 -14.45 4.45 6.59
CA HIS A 40 -13.28 3.97 7.31
C HIS A 40 -13.37 2.46 7.44
N ILE A 41 -12.40 1.76 6.88
CA ILE A 41 -12.34 0.30 6.80
C ILE A 41 -11.19 -0.15 7.69
N ARG A 42 -11.51 -0.72 8.85
CA ARG A 42 -10.51 -1.45 9.65
C ARG A 42 -10.23 -2.79 8.98
N ILE A 43 -8.96 -3.07 8.71
CA ILE A 43 -8.51 -4.29 8.06
C ILE A 43 -7.95 -5.21 9.13
N ASP A 44 -8.66 -6.29 9.42
CA ASP A 44 -8.16 -7.29 10.35
C ASP A 44 -7.15 -8.21 9.67
N TYR A 45 -6.31 -8.87 10.46
CA TYR A 45 -5.46 -9.94 9.96
C TYR A 45 -6.29 -11.05 9.32
N PRO A 46 -5.77 -11.68 8.24
CA PRO A 46 -6.43 -12.83 7.65
C PRO A 46 -6.53 -13.96 8.67
N ASP A 47 -7.64 -14.69 8.63
CA ASP A 47 -7.83 -15.85 9.49
C ASP A 47 -6.87 -16.98 9.07
N SER A 48 -6.23 -17.63 10.03
CA SER A 48 -5.21 -18.67 9.75
C SER A 48 -5.76 -19.82 8.91
N SER A 49 -7.05 -20.15 9.06
CA SER A 49 -7.72 -21.19 8.26
C SER A 49 -7.86 -20.81 6.78
N THR A 50 -7.66 -19.55 6.41
CA THR A 50 -7.74 -19.08 5.01
C THR A 50 -6.41 -19.18 4.27
N TRP A 51 -5.32 -19.49 4.98
CA TRP A 51 -3.97 -19.48 4.40
C TRP A 51 -3.87 -20.39 3.17
N ARG A 52 -3.21 -19.89 2.13
CA ARG A 52 -3.02 -20.55 0.81
C ARG A 52 -4.29 -20.90 0.03
N LYS A 53 -5.49 -20.56 0.52
CA LYS A 53 -6.73 -20.80 -0.22
C LYS A 53 -6.91 -19.72 -1.29
N LYS A 54 -6.96 -20.13 -2.56
CA LYS A 54 -7.07 -19.24 -3.74
C LYS A 54 -8.27 -18.28 -3.72
N LYS A 55 -9.34 -18.63 -2.99
CA LYS A 55 -10.50 -17.76 -2.75
C LYS A 55 -10.13 -16.48 -1.99
N TYR A 56 -9.16 -16.56 -1.07
CA TYR A 56 -8.77 -15.46 -0.19
C TYR A 56 -7.46 -14.80 -0.61
N TYR A 57 -6.64 -15.50 -1.40
CA TYR A 57 -5.32 -15.04 -1.83
C TYR A 57 -5.12 -15.19 -3.34
N ARG A 58 -4.46 -14.20 -3.93
CA ARG A 58 -3.80 -14.30 -5.22
C ARG A 58 -2.39 -14.85 -4.97
N ILE A 59 -2.15 -16.05 -5.47
CA ILE A 59 -0.87 -16.74 -5.34
C ILE A 59 -0.06 -16.45 -6.59
N LEU A 60 1.01 -15.67 -6.44
CA LEU A 60 1.92 -15.31 -7.52
C LEU A 60 3.16 -16.18 -7.44
N ARG A 61 3.68 -16.58 -8.60
CA ARG A 61 4.98 -17.24 -8.73
C ARG A 61 5.98 -16.16 -9.08
N GLN A 62 6.97 -15.96 -8.21
CA GLN A 62 8.07 -15.04 -8.46
C GLN A 62 9.36 -15.83 -8.63
N GLU A 63 10.15 -15.43 -9.61
CA GLU A 63 11.52 -15.91 -9.69
C GLU A 63 12.27 -15.44 -8.45
N ALA A 64 12.93 -16.38 -7.80
CA ALA A 64 13.86 -16.14 -6.72
C ALA A 64 15.26 -16.46 -7.22
N CYS A 65 16.25 -15.80 -6.64
CA CYS A 65 17.65 -16.07 -6.93
C CYS A 65 17.99 -17.54 -6.66
N SER A 66 19.03 -18.02 -7.35
CA SER A 66 19.48 -19.40 -7.18
C SER A 66 20.07 -19.61 -5.78
N ARG A 67 20.25 -20.86 -5.34
CA ARG A 67 20.94 -21.12 -4.06
C ARG A 67 22.38 -20.62 -4.08
N LEU A 68 23.02 -20.66 -5.25
CA LEU A 68 24.36 -20.11 -5.43
C LEU A 68 24.37 -18.61 -5.20
N ASP A 69 23.42 -17.88 -5.80
CA ASP A 69 23.32 -16.42 -5.64
C ASP A 69 22.98 -16.05 -4.20
N GLU A 70 22.02 -16.73 -3.55
CA GLU A 70 21.73 -16.54 -2.12
C GLU A 70 23.01 -16.69 -1.28
N TRP A 71 23.81 -17.73 -1.54
CA TRP A 71 25.05 -17.96 -0.82
C TRP A 71 26.10 -16.89 -1.09
N VAL A 72 26.25 -16.44 -2.35
CA VAL A 72 27.13 -15.34 -2.75
C VAL A 72 26.79 -14.07 -1.96
N PHE A 73 25.53 -13.66 -1.95
CA PHE A 73 25.10 -12.45 -1.24
C PHE A 73 25.33 -12.54 0.27
N GLU A 74 25.17 -13.74 0.84
CA GLU A 74 25.36 -13.95 2.28
C GLU A 74 26.83 -14.03 2.70
N HIS A 75 27.74 -14.49 1.83
CA HIS A 75 29.10 -14.86 2.24
C HIS A 75 30.24 -14.16 1.48
N LEU A 76 30.01 -13.65 0.28
CA LEU A 76 31.07 -13.07 -0.57
C LEU A 76 30.87 -11.60 -0.89
N VAL A 77 29.63 -11.11 -0.96
CA VAL A 77 29.38 -9.72 -1.37
C VAL A 77 29.80 -8.76 -0.25
N ASP A 78 30.94 -8.10 -0.46
CA ASP A 78 31.34 -6.89 0.27
C ASP A 78 30.90 -5.63 -0.49
N GLN A 79 30.33 -4.66 0.23
CA GLN A 79 29.78 -3.45 -0.40
C GLN A 79 30.86 -2.55 -1.03
N ASN A 80 32.06 -2.48 -0.45
CA ASN A 80 33.13 -1.65 -0.97
C ASN A 80 33.76 -2.29 -2.21
N GLU A 81 33.95 -3.60 -2.18
CA GLU A 81 34.43 -4.37 -3.33
C GLU A 81 33.43 -4.28 -4.50
N TYR A 82 32.14 -4.46 -4.22
CA TYR A 82 31.08 -4.33 -5.21
C TYR A 82 31.07 -2.93 -5.86
N ALA A 83 31.23 -1.88 -5.06
CA ALA A 83 31.32 -0.51 -5.57
C ALA A 83 32.53 -0.34 -6.50
N GLY A 84 33.67 -0.97 -6.19
CA GLY A 84 34.84 -1.02 -7.06
C GLY A 84 34.53 -1.65 -8.43
N TYR A 85 33.84 -2.79 -8.44
CA TYR A 85 33.40 -3.45 -9.69
C TYR A 85 32.41 -2.59 -10.48
N LEU A 86 31.46 -1.92 -9.81
CA LEU A 86 30.52 -1.01 -10.46
C LEU A 86 31.24 0.12 -11.21
N GLU A 87 32.21 0.77 -10.58
CA GLU A 87 32.97 1.85 -11.23
C GLU A 87 33.72 1.37 -12.47
N GLN A 88 34.29 0.16 -12.42
CA GLN A 88 34.98 -0.45 -13.56
C GLN A 88 34.03 -0.83 -14.71
N CYS A 89 32.79 -1.24 -14.39
CA CYS A 89 31.83 -1.70 -15.39
C CYS A 89 31.01 -0.56 -16.03
N ARG A 90 30.91 0.61 -15.38
CA ARG A 90 30.15 1.79 -15.88
C ARG A 90 30.56 2.24 -17.30
N PRO A 91 31.86 2.37 -17.65
CA PRO A 91 32.27 2.72 -19.00
C PRO A 91 31.83 1.70 -20.05
N ALA A 92 31.93 0.40 -19.74
CA ALA A 92 31.53 -0.67 -20.64
C ALA A 92 30.02 -0.70 -20.87
N LYS A 93 29.22 -0.40 -19.83
CA LYS A 93 27.77 -0.21 -19.95
C LYS A 93 27.40 1.00 -20.81
N ALA A 94 28.10 2.13 -20.64
CA ALA A 94 27.88 3.34 -21.44
C ALA A 94 28.14 3.09 -22.94
N GLN A 95 29.12 2.22 -23.24
CA GLN A 95 29.44 1.77 -24.60
C GLN A 95 28.53 0.62 -25.10
N ARG A 96 27.49 0.24 -24.33
CA ARG A 96 26.57 -0.87 -24.62
C ARG A 96 27.26 -2.23 -24.81
N LYS A 97 28.44 -2.43 -24.23
CA LYS A 97 29.15 -3.72 -24.25
C LYS A 97 28.61 -4.70 -23.21
N ILE A 98 27.95 -4.18 -22.17
CA ILE A 98 27.33 -4.96 -21.10
C ILE A 98 25.85 -4.55 -21.00
N GLU A 99 24.95 -5.54 -21.00
CA GLU A 99 23.51 -5.32 -20.91
C GLU A 99 23.02 -5.21 -19.46
N ASP A 100 23.59 -5.98 -18.54
CA ASP A 100 23.27 -5.90 -17.12
C ASP A 100 24.58 -5.89 -16.32
N ILE A 101 24.85 -4.78 -15.63
CA ILE A 101 26.09 -4.63 -14.85
C ILE A 101 26.09 -5.62 -13.69
N ASP A 102 24.95 -5.77 -13.01
CA ASP A 102 24.87 -6.57 -11.79
C ASP A 102 25.08 -8.05 -12.14
N GLU A 103 24.43 -8.53 -13.20
CA GLU A 103 24.60 -9.90 -13.69
C GLU A 103 26.03 -10.17 -14.20
N TYR A 104 26.63 -9.20 -14.91
CA TYR A 104 28.01 -9.32 -15.38
C TYR A 104 29.01 -9.44 -14.23
N ILE A 105 28.84 -8.65 -13.17
CA ILE A 105 29.69 -8.72 -11.97
C ILE A 105 29.50 -10.07 -11.28
N MET A 106 28.26 -10.53 -11.13
CA MET A 106 27.94 -11.83 -10.54
C MET A 106 28.61 -12.98 -11.31
N ASP A 107 28.54 -12.98 -12.64
CA ASP A 107 29.12 -14.03 -13.49
C ASP A 107 30.64 -14.00 -13.54
N THR A 108 31.24 -12.82 -13.51
CA THR A 108 32.69 -12.67 -13.72
C THR A 108 33.48 -12.80 -12.43
N HIS A 109 32.94 -12.30 -11.32
CA HIS A 109 33.69 -12.18 -10.06
C HIS A 109 33.16 -13.13 -8.98
N TYR A 110 31.87 -13.11 -8.70
CA TYR A 110 31.35 -13.78 -7.49
C TYR A 110 30.98 -15.25 -7.68
N ARG A 111 30.21 -15.61 -8.71
CA ARG A 111 29.77 -17.00 -8.95
C ARG A 111 30.95 -17.96 -9.16
N PRO A 112 32.00 -17.63 -9.93
CA PRO A 112 33.16 -18.51 -10.08
C PRO A 112 33.86 -18.78 -8.75
N GLN A 113 34.09 -17.73 -7.95
CA GLN A 113 34.70 -17.84 -6.63
C GLN A 113 33.84 -18.69 -5.68
N ALA A 114 32.52 -18.46 -5.67
CA ALA A 114 31.60 -19.26 -4.87
C ALA A 114 31.62 -20.74 -5.26
N ILE A 115 31.61 -21.04 -6.57
CA ILE A 115 31.70 -22.42 -7.06
C ILE A 115 33.01 -23.06 -6.61
N GLU A 116 34.14 -22.37 -6.68
CA GLU A 116 35.44 -22.89 -6.23
C GLU A 116 35.43 -23.25 -4.74
N ILE A 117 34.87 -22.37 -3.90
CA ILE A 117 34.75 -22.60 -2.46
C ILE A 117 33.79 -23.76 -2.18
N LEU A 118 32.62 -23.76 -2.82
CA LEU A 118 31.55 -24.71 -2.55
C LEU A 118 31.83 -26.12 -3.10
N ARG A 119 32.64 -26.26 -4.16
CA ARG A 119 33.09 -27.56 -4.69
C ARG A 119 33.77 -28.44 -3.64
N ARG A 120 34.34 -27.84 -2.60
CA ARG A 120 34.96 -28.55 -1.47
C ARG A 120 33.94 -29.16 -0.50
N LYS A 121 32.66 -28.77 -0.59
CA LYS A 121 31.57 -29.28 0.26
C LYS A 121 30.89 -30.47 -0.42
N LYS A 122 30.75 -31.57 0.32
CA LYS A 122 30.09 -32.81 -0.16
C LYS A 122 28.63 -32.61 -0.58
N SER A 123 27.95 -31.59 -0.08
CA SER A 123 26.54 -31.28 -0.37
C SER A 123 26.33 -30.35 -1.58
N PHE A 124 27.41 -29.92 -2.24
CA PHE A 124 27.31 -29.00 -3.37
C PHE A 124 27.07 -29.75 -4.68
N ASP A 125 25.99 -29.39 -5.36
CA ASP A 125 25.64 -29.87 -6.70
C ASP A 125 25.45 -28.63 -7.60
N PRO A 126 26.34 -28.38 -8.57
CA PRO A 126 26.28 -27.21 -9.44
C PRO A 126 24.94 -27.08 -10.19
N ALA A 127 24.38 -28.19 -10.67
CA ALA A 127 23.15 -28.16 -11.47
C ALA A 127 21.95 -27.78 -10.61
N TYR A 128 21.92 -28.25 -9.36
CA TYR A 128 20.87 -27.90 -8.42
C TYR A 128 21.04 -26.49 -7.84
N TRP A 129 22.26 -26.05 -7.58
CA TRP A 129 22.53 -24.77 -6.91
C TRP A 129 22.39 -23.55 -7.83
N THR A 130 22.64 -23.71 -9.13
CA THR A 130 22.48 -22.64 -10.14
C THR A 130 21.04 -22.53 -10.67
N LYS A 131 20.19 -23.54 -10.41
CA LYS A 131 18.81 -23.54 -10.89
C LYS A 131 18.02 -22.39 -10.26
N LYS A 132 17.38 -21.57 -11.12
CA LYS A 132 16.43 -20.54 -10.70
C LYS A 132 15.34 -21.15 -9.82
N ARG A 133 15.03 -20.47 -8.73
CA ARG A 133 14.01 -20.89 -7.78
C ARG A 133 12.72 -20.13 -8.03
N ILE A 134 11.62 -20.71 -7.57
CA ILE A 134 10.32 -20.04 -7.59
C ILE A 134 9.87 -19.88 -6.15
N CYS A 135 9.68 -18.63 -5.73
CA CYS A 135 8.99 -18.29 -4.49
C CYS A 135 7.49 -18.10 -4.79
N LEU A 136 6.66 -18.45 -3.82
CA LEU A 136 5.22 -18.18 -3.88
C LEU A 136 4.91 -16.96 -3.03
N GLU A 137 4.47 -15.88 -3.67
CA GLU A 137 3.97 -14.69 -2.98
C GLU A 137 2.46 -14.82 -2.80
N TYR A 138 1.99 -14.65 -1.56
CA TYR A 138 0.57 -14.74 -1.22
C TYR A 138 0.00 -13.35 -0.96
N ARG A 139 -0.62 -12.74 -1.98
CA ARG A 139 -1.29 -11.45 -1.85
C ARG A 139 -2.75 -11.65 -1.49
N ARG A 140 -3.22 -11.05 -0.40
CA ARG A 140 -4.62 -11.14 0.00
C ARG A 140 -5.53 -10.48 -1.05
N ARG A 141 -6.62 -11.14 -1.41
CA ARG A 141 -7.65 -10.60 -2.32
C ARG A 141 -8.55 -9.62 -1.60
N SER A 142 -8.93 -8.58 -2.33
CA SER A 142 -10.00 -7.67 -1.97
C SER A 142 -11.33 -8.21 -2.47
N SER A 143 -12.38 -8.10 -1.66
CA SER A 143 -13.76 -8.29 -2.12
C SER A 143 -14.43 -6.98 -2.53
N LEU A 144 -13.66 -5.88 -2.56
CA LEU A 144 -14.12 -4.57 -3.00
C LEU A 144 -13.72 -4.36 -4.45
N TYR A 145 -14.66 -3.89 -5.25
CA TYR A 145 -14.46 -3.67 -6.68
C TYR A 145 -14.90 -2.27 -7.06
N TRP A 146 -14.17 -1.68 -8.00
CA TRP A 146 -14.60 -0.50 -8.71
C TRP A 146 -15.81 -0.83 -9.59
N LYS A 147 -16.56 0.20 -9.99
CA LYS A 147 -17.68 0.05 -10.93
C LYS A 147 -17.23 -0.54 -12.27
N SER A 148 -15.97 -0.35 -12.67
CA SER A 148 -15.37 -0.96 -13.86
C SER A 148 -15.17 -2.47 -13.75
N GLY A 149 -15.32 -3.06 -12.56
CA GLY A 149 -15.05 -4.47 -12.28
C GLY A 149 -13.61 -4.76 -11.84
N GLU A 150 -12.73 -3.74 -11.84
CA GLU A 150 -11.37 -3.88 -11.32
C GLU A 150 -11.38 -4.03 -9.79
N GLU A 151 -10.52 -4.91 -9.27
CA GLU A 151 -10.35 -5.14 -7.84
C GLU A 151 -9.73 -3.90 -7.17
N PHE A 152 -10.35 -3.41 -6.10
CA PHE A 152 -9.77 -2.36 -5.28
C PHE A 152 -8.57 -2.90 -4.51
N HIS A 153 -7.39 -2.34 -4.76
CA HIS A 153 -6.16 -2.75 -4.07
C HIS A 153 -6.01 -2.08 -2.70
N PHE A 154 -6.22 -2.86 -1.63
CA PHE A 154 -5.90 -2.44 -0.27
C PHE A 154 -4.39 -2.45 -0.02
N ASP A 155 -3.90 -1.47 0.74
CA ASP A 155 -2.61 -1.60 1.42
C ASP A 155 -2.81 -2.43 2.69
N TYR A 156 -2.59 -3.74 2.61
CA TYR A 156 -2.80 -4.65 3.75
C TYR A 156 -1.80 -4.47 4.90
N ARG A 157 -0.80 -3.59 4.76
CA ARG A 157 0.07 -3.18 5.88
C ARG A 157 -0.63 -2.16 6.77
N ASN A 158 -1.69 -1.54 6.26
CA ASN A 158 -2.41 -0.49 6.94
C ASN A 158 -3.59 -1.07 7.74
N PRO A 159 -3.65 -0.86 9.06
CA PRO A 159 -4.77 -1.34 9.87
C PRO A 159 -6.08 -0.62 9.56
N VAL A 160 -6.04 0.60 8.98
CA VAL A 160 -7.24 1.37 8.62
C VAL A 160 -7.07 2.08 7.28
N GLN A 161 -7.89 1.68 6.29
CA GLN A 161 -8.02 2.39 5.02
C GLN A 161 -9.26 3.31 5.06
N THR A 162 -9.09 4.57 4.68
CA THR A 162 -10.19 5.54 4.57
C THR A 162 -10.44 5.89 3.10
N LEU A 163 -11.69 5.80 2.67
CA LEU A 163 -12.17 6.32 1.38
C LEU A 163 -12.92 7.62 1.63
N PHE A 164 -12.49 8.71 1.01
CA PHE A 164 -13.23 9.98 0.99
C PHE A 164 -14.05 10.02 -0.30
N ILE A 165 -15.36 10.20 -0.15
CA ILE A 165 -16.33 9.98 -1.23
C ILE A 165 -17.19 11.22 -1.42
N ARG A 166 -17.46 11.51 -2.69
CA ARG A 166 -18.57 12.35 -3.13
C ARG A 166 -19.64 11.45 -3.73
N ASN A 167 -20.81 11.41 -3.11
CA ASN A 167 -21.93 10.59 -3.55
C ASN A 167 -22.94 11.43 -4.32
N ARG A 168 -22.98 11.28 -5.64
CA ARG A 168 -23.91 11.99 -6.52
C ARG A 168 -24.81 10.98 -7.22
N ASP A 169 -26.12 11.04 -6.94
CA ASP A 169 -27.15 10.25 -7.62
C ASP A 169 -26.84 8.74 -7.66
N GLY A 170 -26.25 8.21 -6.58
CA GLY A 170 -25.91 6.79 -6.44
C GLY A 170 -24.58 6.37 -7.07
N ASN A 171 -23.84 7.28 -7.71
CA ASN A 171 -22.44 7.09 -8.09
C ASN A 171 -21.53 7.67 -6.99
N LYS A 172 -20.65 6.81 -6.44
CA LYS A 172 -19.76 7.17 -5.34
C LYS A 172 -18.35 7.42 -5.88
N GLN A 173 -18.04 8.68 -6.12
CA GLN A 173 -16.71 9.07 -6.58
C GLN A 173 -15.74 9.09 -5.40
N VAL A 174 -14.70 8.26 -5.45
CA VAL A 174 -13.61 8.26 -4.47
C VAL A 174 -12.65 9.40 -4.82
N ILE A 175 -12.75 10.50 -4.07
CA ILE A 175 -11.93 11.71 -4.29
C ILE A 175 -10.58 11.64 -3.57
N GLY A 176 -10.44 10.71 -2.63
CA GLY A 176 -9.19 10.46 -1.92
C GLY A 176 -9.17 9.10 -1.23
N VAL A 177 -8.00 8.47 -1.20
CA VAL A 177 -7.74 7.24 -0.45
C VAL A 177 -6.64 7.54 0.56
N GLY A 178 -7.00 7.51 1.84
CA GLY A 178 -6.11 7.76 2.95
C GLY A 178 -5.93 6.53 3.84
N GLY A 179 -4.97 6.60 4.76
CA GLY A 179 -4.87 5.68 5.89
C GLY A 179 -3.55 5.82 6.63
N ALA A 180 -3.22 4.84 7.47
CA ALA A 180 -2.00 4.86 8.29
C ALA A 180 -0.76 4.24 7.61
N GLY A 181 -0.87 3.81 6.34
CA GLY A 181 0.18 3.12 5.59
C GLY A 181 1.30 4.04 5.08
N SER A 182 1.49 4.09 3.76
CA SER A 182 2.58 4.83 3.11
C SER A 182 2.57 6.34 3.43
N SER A 183 3.69 7.04 3.12
CA SER A 183 3.78 8.49 3.30
C SER A 183 2.65 9.25 2.62
N GLY A 184 2.40 8.95 1.33
CA GLY A 184 1.31 9.56 0.56
C GLY A 184 -0.10 9.21 1.07
N GLN A 185 -0.32 8.00 1.59
CA GLN A 185 -1.60 7.66 2.23
C GLN A 185 -1.83 8.46 3.51
N ARG A 186 -0.79 8.67 4.32
CA ARG A 186 -0.86 9.47 5.55
C ARG A 186 -1.09 10.95 5.26
N GLU A 187 -0.44 11.47 4.22
CA GLU A 187 -0.64 12.82 3.71
C GLU A 187 -2.09 13.03 3.25
N MET A 188 -2.59 12.18 2.35
CA MET A 188 -3.98 12.20 1.86
C MET A 188 -4.99 12.11 3.00
N ASN A 189 -4.74 11.21 3.95
CA ASN A 189 -5.61 11.04 5.11
C ASN A 189 -5.66 12.31 5.95
N THR A 190 -4.52 12.94 6.22
CA THR A 190 -4.46 14.19 7.00
C THR A 190 -5.17 15.33 6.27
N PHE A 191 -4.89 15.52 4.99
CA PHE A 191 -5.51 16.55 4.15
C PHE A 191 -7.05 16.44 4.14
N PHE A 192 -7.58 15.29 3.69
CA PHE A 192 -9.02 15.11 3.56
C PHE A 192 -9.74 15.10 4.91
N THR A 193 -9.12 14.55 5.96
CA THR A 193 -9.68 14.61 7.32
C THR A 193 -9.85 16.04 7.79
N ALA A 194 -8.86 16.90 7.56
CA ALA A 194 -8.93 18.31 7.93
C ALA A 194 -9.97 19.09 7.10
N VAL A 195 -10.03 18.87 5.78
CA VAL A 195 -11.04 19.50 4.92
C VAL A 195 -12.45 19.07 5.33
N PHE A 196 -12.67 17.76 5.53
CA PHE A 196 -13.96 17.23 5.97
C PHE A 196 -14.33 17.76 7.35
N TYR A 197 -13.37 17.86 8.28
CA TYR A 197 -13.60 18.46 9.59
C TYR A 197 -14.10 19.91 9.46
N VAL A 198 -13.43 20.74 8.67
CA VAL A 198 -13.82 22.16 8.49
C VAL A 198 -15.22 22.27 7.86
N LEU A 199 -15.51 21.49 6.82
CA LEU A 199 -16.82 21.45 6.19
C LEU A 199 -17.91 20.91 7.14
N SER A 200 -17.54 19.96 8.01
CA SER A 200 -18.46 19.33 8.96
C SER A 200 -19.05 20.29 9.99
N LYS A 201 -18.36 21.43 10.23
CA LYS A 201 -18.84 22.49 11.14
C LYS A 201 -20.15 23.12 10.67
N LYS A 202 -20.46 23.09 9.37
CA LYS A 202 -21.70 23.65 8.80
C LYS A 202 -22.64 22.58 8.23
N THR A 203 -22.11 21.47 7.73
CA THR A 203 -22.89 20.41 7.10
C THR A 203 -22.50 19.07 7.69
N ARG A 204 -23.47 18.26 8.17
CA ARG A 204 -23.15 16.95 8.75
C ARG A 204 -22.62 15.97 7.70
N ILE A 205 -21.32 15.75 7.69
CA ILE A 205 -20.65 14.76 6.84
C ILE A 205 -20.69 13.40 7.55
N SER A 206 -21.02 12.35 6.79
CA SER A 206 -21.18 11.01 7.35
C SER A 206 -19.88 10.22 7.31
N HIS A 207 -19.51 9.64 8.44
CA HIS A 207 -18.38 8.72 8.57
C HIS A 207 -18.93 7.31 8.82
N PHE A 208 -18.83 6.42 7.84
CA PHE A 208 -19.21 5.02 7.96
C PHE A 208 -18.02 4.20 8.43
N LEU A 209 -18.26 3.31 9.38
CA LEU A 209 -17.27 2.45 10.00
C LEU A 209 -17.53 1.01 9.55
N LEU A 210 -16.58 0.44 8.84
CA LEU A 210 -16.60 -0.93 8.36
C LEU A 210 -15.42 -1.70 8.93
N ARG A 211 -15.61 -3.00 9.08
CA ARG A 211 -14.55 -3.97 9.38
C ARG A 211 -14.41 -4.92 8.21
N TYR A 212 -13.19 -5.12 7.73
CA TYR A 212 -12.84 -6.11 6.72
C TYR A 212 -12.20 -7.30 7.44
N ASN A 213 -13.01 -8.32 7.72
CA ASN A 213 -12.63 -9.43 8.58
C ASN A 213 -11.64 -10.38 7.90
N GLY A 214 -11.07 -11.32 8.67
CA GLY A 214 -10.08 -12.28 8.16
C GLY A 214 -10.56 -13.24 7.06
N PHE A 215 -11.85 -13.21 6.70
CA PHE A 215 -12.49 -14.09 5.72
C PHE A 215 -12.92 -13.40 4.43
N ASN A 216 -12.39 -12.23 4.08
CA ASN A 216 -12.84 -11.56 2.86
C ASN A 216 -13.93 -10.51 2.97
N ARG A 217 -14.51 -10.29 4.16
CA ARG A 217 -15.90 -9.80 4.27
C ARG A 217 -15.99 -8.46 4.98
N PHE A 218 -16.88 -7.62 4.48
CA PHE A 218 -17.24 -6.37 5.12
C PHE A 218 -18.35 -6.57 6.15
N GLU A 219 -18.10 -6.08 7.35
CA GLU A 219 -19.05 -6.00 8.46
C GLU A 219 -19.32 -4.52 8.75
N TYR A 220 -20.59 -4.14 8.86
CA TYR A 220 -20.96 -2.79 9.21
C TYR A 220 -20.87 -2.61 10.72
N VAL A 221 -20.06 -1.65 11.17
CA VAL A 221 -19.91 -1.36 12.59
C VAL A 221 -20.78 -0.19 13.02
N GLY A 222 -20.86 0.87 12.19
CA GLY A 222 -21.69 2.01 12.54
C GLY A 222 -21.50 3.23 11.65
N ARG A 223 -22.19 4.29 12.03
CA ARG A 223 -22.10 5.62 11.42
C ARG A 223 -21.84 6.65 12.50
N LYS A 224 -20.92 7.57 12.22
CA LYS A 224 -20.61 8.74 13.05
C LYS A 224 -20.73 10.00 12.20
N TYR A 225 -20.99 11.12 12.86
CA TYR A 225 -20.91 12.45 12.24
C TYR A 225 -19.76 13.28 12.81
N ARG A 226 -19.12 12.76 13.85
CA ARG A 226 -17.86 13.27 14.38
C ARG A 226 -16.73 12.75 13.49
N THR A 227 -15.76 13.60 13.19
CA THR A 227 -14.60 13.24 12.38
C THR A 227 -13.88 12.05 12.99
N VAL A 228 -13.60 11.07 12.14
CA VAL A 228 -12.90 9.83 12.50
C VAL A 228 -11.44 9.96 12.08
N LEU A 229 -10.54 9.67 13.01
CA LEU A 229 -9.10 9.76 12.87
C LEU A 229 -8.49 8.37 12.79
N THR A 230 -7.44 8.21 11.99
CA THR A 230 -6.61 7.01 11.96
C THR A 230 -5.31 7.24 12.72
N ALA A 231 -4.58 6.16 13.03
CA ALA A 231 -3.18 6.29 13.42
C ALA A 231 -2.41 7.11 12.36
N GLY A 232 -1.52 8.00 12.79
CA GLY A 232 -0.74 8.87 11.90
C GLY A 232 -1.45 10.14 11.40
N PHE A 233 -2.60 10.54 11.97
CA PHE A 233 -3.19 11.84 11.64
C PHE A 233 -2.26 13.02 12.01
N GLY A 234 -2.00 13.89 11.03
CA GLY A 234 -1.06 15.00 11.16
C GLY A 234 0.37 14.65 10.72
N SER A 235 0.59 13.45 10.17
CA SER A 235 1.88 13.06 9.57
C SER A 235 1.92 13.39 8.08
N ASN A 236 3.09 13.82 7.61
CA ASN A 236 3.41 14.03 6.19
C ASN A 236 2.55 15.06 5.44
N PHE A 237 1.81 15.90 6.17
CA PHE A 237 1.11 17.06 5.61
C PHE A 237 1.24 18.21 6.60
N ASP A 238 1.67 19.37 6.13
CA ASP A 238 1.80 20.56 6.97
C ASP A 238 0.40 21.09 7.33
N LEU A 239 -0.01 20.81 8.56
CA LEU A 239 -1.31 21.20 9.08
C LEU A 239 -1.10 22.23 10.18
N ASP A 240 -1.77 23.38 10.06
CA ASP A 240 -1.80 24.41 11.09
C ASP A 240 -2.00 23.79 12.49
N ARG A 241 -1.09 24.12 13.42
CA ARG A 241 -1.01 23.48 14.74
C ARG A 241 -2.33 23.59 15.51
N ARG A 242 -2.96 24.77 15.47
CA ARG A 242 -4.23 25.02 16.15
C ARG A 242 -5.34 24.15 15.58
N LEU A 243 -5.44 24.06 14.26
CA LEU A 243 -6.40 23.18 13.59
C LEU A 243 -6.14 21.70 13.91
N ALA A 244 -4.89 21.26 13.90
CA ALA A 244 -4.51 19.88 14.24
C ALA A 244 -4.92 19.51 15.66
N GLU A 245 -4.65 20.38 16.64
CA GLU A 245 -5.04 20.19 18.05
C GLU A 245 -6.57 20.17 18.21
N GLU A 246 -7.29 21.06 17.51
CA GLU A 246 -8.75 21.10 17.53
C GLU A 246 -9.33 19.77 17.02
N ILE A 247 -8.82 19.27 15.90
CA ILE A 247 -9.26 18.00 15.31
C ILE A 247 -8.94 16.83 16.24
N ARG A 248 -7.76 16.77 16.84
CA ARG A 248 -7.38 15.68 17.77
C ARG A 248 -8.30 15.65 19.00
N LYS A 249 -8.62 16.81 19.57
CA LYS A 249 -9.52 16.92 20.74
C LYS A 249 -10.95 16.50 20.40
N LYS A 250 -11.43 16.86 19.21
CA LYS A 250 -12.81 16.63 18.75
C LYS A 250 -12.96 15.44 17.81
N GLY A 251 -11.92 14.67 17.54
CA GLY A 251 -11.96 13.49 16.66
C GLY A 251 -12.22 12.20 17.41
N LEU A 252 -12.66 11.15 16.71
CA LEU A 252 -12.77 9.78 17.24
C LEU A 252 -11.69 8.93 16.60
N TYR A 253 -10.83 8.31 17.39
CA TYR A 253 -9.83 7.39 16.83
C TYR A 253 -10.45 6.05 16.48
N TRP A 254 -10.32 5.65 15.22
CA TRP A 254 -10.65 4.31 14.77
C TRP A 254 -9.43 3.42 14.94
N LYS A 255 -9.54 2.46 15.87
CA LYS A 255 -8.49 1.51 16.24
C LYS A 255 -8.84 0.12 15.73
#